data_AF-A0A432H3Q1-F1
#
_entry.id   AF-A0A432H3Q1-F1
#
_cell.length_a   1.000
_cell.length_b   1.000
_cell.length_c   1.000
_cell.angle_alpha   90.00
_cell.angle_beta   90.00
_cell.angle_gamma   90.00
#
_symmetry.space_group_name_H-M   'P 1'
#
loop_
_entity.id
_entity.type
_entity.pdbx_description
1 polymer ?
#
loop_
_entity_poly.entity_id
_entity_poly.type
_entity_poly.pdbx_seq_one_letter_code
_entity_poly.pdbx_strand_id
1 'polypeptide(L)'
;MVHLRIPLHLIGLLLLMVISSPIAAQNPDYIFHFDTSSSGPSGAVVTTRSLIDNNGGVLAGWSIAICYDSSMEVVEAVNGSAPNTSNAGGPADFAELSLFPGFGVRQGVVINFVGLNDLPIDTDHEAIVMQAQLLGPDDTFAAIEYCTEVFPGDSSNSENLAVAPGGIAIEPTTIDGLIEIGGILPFELSASPSASSVEQGGDVDVQILLDAPVENYGFSFGFAHSGAALTLLAADAGAALTALNGGNGPAFLTMDIDPVGADGLVVGCLYSLSDLTTLPAGNGQELIISHYQAVATAPLGITTLDFTDTLIPQSPSPPTAIVVSIGSTSGVVQTSGTGIEILEGVFGVQFTRGDFDGNGTLNLGDPVNLLDYMFSGGTASACEKNGDIDDSGSIVLGDPVLLLSYMFSGGAPPAAPFDECGIDPTEDDLTCDQFDACP
;
A
#
# COMPACT_ATOMS: atom_id res chain seq x y z
N MET A 1 -9.56 -26.62 -85.66
CA MET A 1 -10.29 -26.30 -86.91
C MET A 1 -11.62 -27.04 -86.82
N VAL A 2 -12.83 -26.46 -86.72
CA VAL A 2 -13.36 -25.14 -87.07
C VAL A 2 -14.63 -24.85 -86.21
N HIS A 3 -14.73 -23.58 -85.78
CA HIS A 3 -15.85 -22.68 -85.38
C HIS A 3 -17.17 -23.23 -84.76
N LEU A 4 -17.59 -22.79 -83.56
CA LEU A 4 -18.21 -21.48 -83.16
C LEU A 4 -19.62 -21.24 -83.75
N ARG A 5 -20.68 -21.19 -82.89
CA ARG A 5 -21.59 -20.03 -82.71
C ARG A 5 -22.75 -20.27 -81.69
N ILE A 6 -23.08 -19.15 -81.05
CA ILE A 6 -24.01 -18.81 -79.94
C ILE A 6 -25.50 -18.88 -80.33
N PRO A 7 -26.44 -18.99 -79.37
CA PRO A 7 -27.43 -17.91 -79.11
C PRO A 7 -27.59 -17.67 -77.58
N LEU A 8 -27.35 -16.50 -76.96
CA LEU A 8 -28.01 -15.17 -76.92
C LEU A 8 -29.53 -15.17 -76.65
N HIS A 9 -29.90 -14.43 -75.58
CA HIS A 9 -31.22 -14.07 -75.01
C HIS A 9 -31.59 -14.95 -73.79
N LEU A 10 -31.68 -14.46 -72.55
CA LEU A 10 -32.32 -13.22 -72.08
C LEU A 10 -31.68 -12.81 -70.73
N ILE A 11 -31.08 -11.62 -70.65
CA ILE A 11 -30.59 -11.04 -69.38
C ILE A 11 -31.81 -10.45 -68.66
N GLY A 12 -32.26 -11.12 -67.60
CA GLY A 12 -33.17 -10.55 -66.61
C GLY A 12 -32.36 -9.70 -65.64
N LEU A 13 -32.45 -8.37 -65.78
CA LEU A 13 -31.91 -7.40 -64.85
C LEU A 13 -32.69 -7.50 -63.53
N LEU A 14 -32.19 -8.29 -62.59
CA LEU A 14 -32.66 -8.26 -61.20
C LEU A 14 -32.01 -7.05 -60.53
N LEU A 15 -32.75 -5.93 -60.49
CA LEU A 15 -32.38 -4.73 -59.76
C LEU A 15 -32.41 -5.07 -58.26
N LEU A 16 -31.26 -5.44 -57.71
CA LEU A 16 -31.06 -5.56 -56.28
C LEU A 16 -31.07 -4.13 -55.71
N MET A 17 -32.21 -3.69 -55.16
CA MET A 17 -32.27 -2.50 -54.32
C MET A 17 -31.43 -2.78 -53.07
N VAL A 18 -30.15 -2.39 -53.13
CA VAL A 18 -29.35 -2.15 -51.93
C VAL A 18 -29.96 -0.93 -51.27
N ILE A 19 -30.69 -1.13 -50.18
CA ILE A 19 -31.02 -0.05 -49.26
C ILE A 19 -29.71 0.27 -48.54
N SER A 20 -28.88 1.12 -49.15
CA SER A 20 -27.75 1.71 -48.46
C SER A 20 -28.31 2.68 -47.43
N SER A 21 -28.13 2.36 -46.14
CA SER A 21 -28.17 3.37 -45.09
C SER A 21 -27.30 4.55 -45.51
N PRO A 22 -27.71 5.81 -45.28
CA PRO A 22 -26.81 6.93 -45.54
C PRO A 22 -25.58 6.75 -44.66
N ILE A 23 -24.40 6.66 -45.26
CA ILE A 23 -23.15 6.91 -44.57
C ILE A 23 -23.23 8.40 -44.18
N ALA A 24 -23.58 8.70 -42.94
CA ALA A 24 -23.35 10.03 -42.42
C ALA A 24 -21.83 10.22 -42.45
N ALA A 25 -21.37 11.29 -43.08
CA ALA A 25 -19.95 11.60 -43.05
C ALA A 25 -19.62 12.09 -41.64
N GLN A 26 -18.57 11.52 -41.03
CA GLN A 26 -18.03 12.03 -39.77
C GLN A 26 -17.77 13.54 -39.87
N ASN A 27 -18.07 14.25 -38.80
CA ASN A 27 -17.86 15.69 -38.73
C ASN A 27 -16.49 15.99 -38.10
N PRO A 28 -15.50 16.49 -38.87
CA PRO A 28 -14.15 16.76 -38.36
C PRO A 28 -14.09 17.92 -37.37
N ASP A 29 -15.16 18.70 -37.23
CA ASP A 29 -15.23 19.78 -36.24
C ASP A 29 -15.56 19.25 -34.83
N TYR A 30 -15.89 17.96 -34.69
CA TYR A 30 -16.09 17.27 -33.42
C TYR A 30 -15.21 16.03 -33.40
N ILE A 31 -14.23 15.99 -32.50
CA ILE A 31 -13.23 14.93 -32.46
C ILE A 31 -13.28 14.24 -31.11
N PHE A 32 -13.38 12.91 -31.13
CA PHE A 32 -13.12 12.09 -29.95
C PHE A 32 -11.74 11.45 -30.12
N HIS A 33 -10.85 11.66 -29.16
CA HIS A 33 -9.48 11.17 -29.21
C HIS A 33 -8.98 10.74 -27.83
N PHE A 34 -7.94 9.92 -27.83
CA PHE A 34 -7.30 9.48 -26.60
C PHE A 34 -6.05 10.30 -26.25
N ASP A 35 -5.82 10.53 -24.97
CA ASP A 35 -4.51 10.81 -24.41
C ASP A 35 -3.84 9.48 -24.03
N THR A 36 -2.89 9.05 -24.87
CA THR A 36 -2.06 7.85 -24.66
C THR A 36 -0.60 8.20 -24.35
N SER A 37 -0.36 9.37 -23.77
CA SER A 37 1.01 9.83 -23.44
C SER A 37 1.69 9.00 -22.34
N SER A 38 0.93 8.26 -21.55
CA SER A 38 1.45 7.31 -20.56
C SER A 38 1.97 6.04 -21.22
N SER A 39 3.08 5.51 -20.73
CA SER A 39 3.62 4.21 -21.11
C SER A 39 4.09 3.44 -19.89
N GLY A 40 4.20 2.12 -20.02
CA GLY A 40 4.67 1.26 -18.95
C GLY A 40 4.98 -0.15 -19.46
N PRO A 41 5.74 -0.94 -18.72
CA PRO A 41 6.04 -2.32 -19.09
C PRO A 41 4.80 -3.21 -19.00
N SER A 42 4.92 -4.44 -19.52
CA SER A 42 3.94 -5.50 -19.32
C SER A 42 3.63 -5.68 -17.82
N GLY A 43 2.35 -5.67 -17.49
CA GLY A 43 1.80 -5.76 -16.12
C GLY A 43 1.54 -4.42 -15.46
N ALA A 44 2.10 -3.31 -15.96
CA ALA A 44 1.93 -1.98 -15.38
C ALA A 44 0.50 -1.48 -15.55
N VAL A 45 0.03 -0.67 -14.60
CA VAL A 45 -1.21 0.10 -14.74
C VAL A 45 -0.85 1.53 -15.12
N VAL A 46 -1.40 2.00 -16.25
CA VAL A 46 -1.18 3.34 -16.79
C VAL A 46 -2.51 4.09 -16.91
N THR A 47 -2.46 5.42 -16.79
CA THR A 47 -3.66 6.25 -16.99
C THR A 47 -3.78 6.68 -18.46
N THR A 48 -4.96 6.48 -19.03
CA THR A 48 -5.33 7.00 -20.36
C THR A 48 -6.68 7.72 -20.27
N ARG A 49 -6.91 8.71 -21.13
CA ARG A 49 -8.13 9.54 -21.10
C ARG A 49 -8.81 9.54 -22.45
N SER A 50 -10.14 9.52 -22.44
CA SER A 50 -10.96 9.89 -23.60
C SER A 50 -11.27 11.38 -23.54
N LEU A 51 -10.96 12.10 -24.60
CA LEU A 51 -11.09 13.54 -24.73
C LEU A 51 -12.07 13.90 -25.85
N ILE A 52 -12.68 15.08 -25.74
CA ILE A 52 -13.60 15.62 -26.74
C ILE A 52 -13.13 17.01 -27.15
N ASP A 53 -12.94 17.21 -28.45
CA ASP A 53 -12.86 18.53 -29.08
C ASP A 53 -14.19 18.87 -29.74
N ASN A 54 -14.73 20.05 -29.48
CA ASN A 54 -16.01 20.49 -30.03
C ASN A 54 -15.91 21.84 -30.76
N ASN A 55 -14.89 21.97 -31.61
CA ASN A 55 -14.63 23.16 -32.43
C ASN A 55 -15.83 23.58 -33.31
N GLY A 56 -16.71 22.65 -33.65
CA GLY A 56 -17.90 22.88 -34.46
C GLY A 56 -19.08 23.51 -33.73
N GLY A 57 -19.05 23.58 -32.39
CA GLY A 57 -20.15 24.10 -31.60
C GLY A 57 -20.24 23.54 -30.18
N VAL A 58 -21.08 24.18 -29.37
CA VAL A 58 -21.36 23.68 -28.01
C VAL A 58 -22.07 22.32 -28.06
N LEU A 59 -21.89 21.50 -27.03
CA LEU A 59 -22.54 20.18 -26.92
C LEU A 59 -23.54 20.16 -25.77
N ALA A 60 -24.69 19.54 -25.95
CA ALA A 60 -25.67 19.25 -24.91
C ALA A 60 -25.45 17.88 -24.24
N GLY A 61 -24.55 17.06 -24.79
CA GLY A 61 -24.24 15.73 -24.29
C GLY A 61 -23.42 14.91 -25.29
N TRP A 62 -23.16 13.65 -24.94
CA TRP A 62 -22.46 12.69 -25.78
C TRP A 62 -22.75 11.23 -25.36
N SER A 63 -22.45 10.31 -26.26
CA SER A 63 -22.41 8.87 -26.05
C SER A 63 -21.04 8.37 -26.51
N ILE A 64 -20.33 7.65 -25.65
CA ILE A 64 -19.01 7.09 -25.94
C ILE A 64 -19.03 5.58 -25.68
N ALA A 65 -18.48 4.83 -26.63
CA ALA A 65 -18.23 3.41 -26.57
C ALA A 65 -16.77 3.13 -26.97
N ILE A 66 -16.02 2.59 -26.02
CA ILE A 66 -14.58 2.32 -26.15
C ILE A 66 -14.36 0.83 -26.04
N CYS A 67 -13.57 0.27 -26.95
CA CYS A 67 -13.08 -1.10 -26.91
C CYS A 67 -11.56 -1.10 -26.84
N TYR A 68 -11.00 -2.23 -26.42
CA TYR A 68 -9.56 -2.45 -26.38
C TYR A 68 -9.26 -3.91 -26.69
N ASP A 69 -8.05 -4.20 -27.16
CA ASP A 69 -7.65 -5.58 -27.47
C ASP A 69 -7.09 -6.33 -26.24
N SER A 70 -6.73 -7.59 -26.42
CA SER A 70 -6.23 -8.44 -25.33
C SER A 70 -4.85 -8.05 -24.77
N SER A 71 -4.20 -7.03 -25.33
CA SER A 71 -2.91 -6.54 -24.84
C SER A 71 -3.05 -5.49 -23.73
N MET A 72 -4.28 -5.15 -23.34
CA MET A 72 -4.57 -4.38 -22.13
C MET A 72 -5.90 -4.79 -21.50
N GLU A 73 -6.11 -4.36 -20.26
CA GLU A 73 -7.38 -4.46 -19.54
C GLU A 73 -7.65 -3.15 -18.82
N VAL A 74 -8.84 -2.56 -19.01
CA VAL A 74 -9.25 -1.40 -18.20
C VAL A 74 -9.72 -1.91 -16.84
N VAL A 75 -8.95 -1.63 -15.79
CA VAL A 75 -9.22 -2.08 -14.42
C VAL A 75 -10.10 -1.11 -13.64
N GLU A 76 -10.10 0.17 -14.04
CA GLU A 76 -10.93 1.21 -13.45
C GLU A 76 -11.27 2.27 -14.51
N ALA A 77 -12.49 2.81 -14.46
CA ALA A 77 -12.91 3.94 -15.28
C ALA A 77 -13.79 4.88 -14.46
N VAL A 78 -13.52 6.19 -14.53
CA VAL A 78 -14.28 7.24 -13.83
C VAL A 78 -14.64 8.39 -14.77
N ASN A 79 -15.69 9.13 -14.42
CA ASN A 79 -16.07 10.34 -15.16
C ASN A 79 -14.96 11.38 -15.05
N GLY A 80 -14.54 11.94 -16.19
CA GLY A 80 -13.57 13.03 -16.25
C GLY A 80 -14.15 14.37 -15.78
N SER A 81 -13.37 15.43 -15.91
CA SER A 81 -13.79 16.77 -15.50
C SER A 81 -15.03 17.30 -16.26
N ALA A 82 -15.24 16.93 -17.52
CA ALA A 82 -16.35 17.46 -18.34
C ALA A 82 -17.75 17.01 -17.85
N PRO A 83 -18.02 15.71 -17.61
CA PRO A 83 -19.28 15.30 -16.96
C PRO A 83 -19.51 15.94 -15.59
N ASN A 84 -18.43 16.27 -14.87
CA ASN A 84 -18.51 16.80 -13.50
C ASN A 84 -18.71 18.31 -13.41
N THR A 85 -18.51 19.06 -14.50
CA THR A 85 -18.49 20.55 -14.46
C THR A 85 -19.27 21.25 -15.57
N SER A 86 -19.75 20.54 -16.57
CA SER A 86 -20.39 21.11 -17.77
C SER A 86 -21.74 21.82 -17.52
N ASN A 87 -22.40 21.62 -16.38
CA ASN A 87 -23.70 22.21 -16.07
C ASN A 87 -23.53 23.48 -15.21
N ALA A 88 -23.01 24.56 -15.82
CA ALA A 88 -22.68 25.82 -15.15
C ALA A 88 -21.69 25.67 -13.97
N GLY A 89 -20.68 24.82 -14.13
CA GLY A 89 -19.67 24.51 -13.12
C GLY A 89 -20.06 23.36 -12.17
N GLY A 90 -21.28 22.84 -12.29
CA GLY A 90 -21.73 21.63 -11.60
C GLY A 90 -21.80 20.41 -12.53
N PRO A 91 -22.13 19.23 -11.97
CA PRO A 91 -22.23 17.99 -12.73
C PRO A 91 -23.39 18.02 -13.72
N ALA A 92 -23.22 17.30 -14.83
CA ALA A 92 -24.28 17.01 -15.80
C ALA A 92 -25.51 16.41 -15.12
N ASP A 93 -26.71 16.73 -15.62
CA ASP A 93 -27.97 16.18 -15.09
C ASP A 93 -28.02 14.65 -15.20
N PHE A 94 -27.32 14.07 -16.18
CA PHE A 94 -27.11 12.64 -16.34
C PHE A 94 -25.69 12.36 -16.82
N ALA A 95 -24.99 11.47 -16.13
CA ALA A 95 -23.67 10.96 -16.53
C ALA A 95 -23.51 9.52 -16.02
N GLU A 96 -23.84 8.56 -16.87
CA GLU A 96 -23.69 7.13 -16.58
C GLU A 96 -22.42 6.60 -17.25
N LEU A 97 -21.57 5.93 -16.46
CA LEU A 97 -20.35 5.29 -16.92
C LEU A 97 -20.38 3.83 -16.48
N SER A 98 -20.11 2.92 -17.40
CA SER A 98 -20.10 1.48 -17.17
C SER A 98 -18.85 0.85 -17.76
N LEU A 99 -18.11 0.11 -16.93
CA LEU A 99 -16.98 -0.73 -17.33
C LEU A 99 -17.46 -2.17 -17.53
N PHE A 100 -17.07 -2.79 -18.64
CA PHE A 100 -17.33 -4.17 -18.99
C PHE A 100 -15.97 -4.90 -19.03
N PRO A 101 -15.56 -5.55 -17.93
CA PRO A 101 -14.25 -6.21 -17.85
C PRO A 101 -14.02 -7.18 -19.01
N GLY A 102 -12.82 -7.14 -19.60
CA GLY A 102 -12.43 -7.89 -20.79
C GLY A 102 -13.12 -7.46 -22.09
N PHE A 103 -13.82 -6.32 -22.12
CA PHE A 103 -14.56 -5.87 -23.31
C PHE A 103 -14.39 -4.37 -23.61
N GLY A 104 -14.73 -3.48 -22.68
CA GLY A 104 -14.76 -2.05 -22.99
C GLY A 104 -15.43 -1.16 -21.96
N VAL A 105 -15.53 0.13 -22.28
CA VAL A 105 -16.14 1.16 -21.44
C VAL A 105 -17.25 1.88 -22.21
N ARG A 106 -18.34 2.22 -21.53
CA ARG A 106 -19.44 3.02 -22.09
C ARG A 106 -19.79 4.19 -21.21
N GLN A 107 -20.02 5.34 -21.83
CA GLN A 107 -20.49 6.53 -21.15
C GLN A 107 -21.64 7.19 -21.90
N GLY A 108 -22.69 7.59 -21.18
CA GLY A 108 -23.75 8.44 -21.69
C GLY A 108 -23.87 9.69 -20.82
N VAL A 109 -23.85 10.87 -21.45
CA VAL A 109 -23.94 12.16 -20.75
C VAL A 109 -25.02 13.04 -21.37
N VAL A 110 -25.89 13.59 -20.52
CA VAL A 110 -26.81 14.70 -20.85
C VAL A 110 -26.54 15.82 -19.86
N ILE A 111 -26.03 16.94 -20.37
CA ILE A 111 -25.53 18.03 -19.53
C ILE A 111 -26.66 18.71 -18.78
N ASN A 112 -27.74 19.04 -19.49
CA ASN A 112 -28.90 19.69 -18.91
C ASN A 112 -30.18 19.26 -19.65
N PHE A 113 -31.13 18.65 -18.95
CA PHE A 113 -32.39 18.20 -19.58
C PHE A 113 -33.27 19.36 -20.06
N VAL A 114 -33.10 20.55 -19.49
CA VAL A 114 -33.86 21.76 -19.86
C VAL A 114 -33.16 22.54 -20.98
N GLY A 115 -31.91 22.18 -21.33
CA GLY A 115 -31.12 22.83 -22.37
C GLY A 115 -30.69 24.25 -22.01
N LEU A 116 -30.45 24.54 -20.72
CA LEU A 116 -29.99 25.86 -20.27
C LEU A 116 -28.47 26.00 -20.25
N ASN A 117 -27.75 24.88 -20.13
CA ASN A 117 -26.29 24.82 -20.08
C ASN A 117 -25.82 23.76 -21.08
N ASP A 118 -24.71 24.06 -21.74
CA ASP A 118 -24.04 23.22 -22.72
C ASP A 118 -22.53 23.21 -22.42
N LEU A 119 -21.82 22.18 -22.89
CA LEU A 119 -20.36 22.15 -22.90
C LEU A 119 -19.85 23.26 -23.82
N PRO A 120 -19.05 24.22 -23.32
CA PRO A 120 -18.51 25.29 -24.15
C PRO A 120 -17.58 24.74 -25.23
N ILE A 121 -17.37 25.52 -26.30
CA ILE A 121 -16.40 25.17 -27.35
C ILE A 121 -15.00 25.24 -26.75
N ASP A 122 -14.31 24.11 -26.73
CA ASP A 122 -12.90 23.99 -26.36
C ASP A 122 -12.30 22.71 -26.97
N THR A 123 -11.02 22.49 -26.70
CA THR A 123 -10.33 21.23 -26.97
C THR A 123 -10.01 20.50 -25.67
N ASP A 124 -9.79 19.19 -25.75
CA ASP A 124 -9.37 18.32 -24.66
C ASP A 124 -10.33 18.29 -23.46
N HIS A 125 -11.65 18.36 -23.70
CA HIS A 125 -12.63 18.12 -22.64
C HIS A 125 -12.52 16.68 -22.14
N GLU A 126 -12.10 16.51 -20.89
CA GLU A 126 -11.87 15.19 -20.30
C GLU A 126 -13.21 14.48 -20.02
N ALA A 127 -13.58 13.53 -20.88
CA ALA A 127 -14.83 12.79 -20.76
C ALA A 127 -14.72 11.60 -19.80
N ILE A 128 -13.69 10.77 -19.97
CA ILE A 128 -13.46 9.53 -19.20
C ILE A 128 -11.98 9.43 -18.85
N VAL A 129 -11.68 9.10 -17.59
CA VAL A 129 -10.33 8.73 -17.13
C VAL A 129 -10.31 7.24 -16.84
N MET A 130 -9.37 6.52 -17.43
CA MET A 130 -9.25 5.06 -17.34
C MET A 130 -7.88 4.67 -16.78
N GLN A 131 -7.87 3.67 -15.89
CA GLN A 131 -6.67 2.95 -15.49
C GLN A 131 -6.60 1.65 -16.31
N ALA A 132 -5.58 1.54 -17.16
CA ALA A 132 -5.36 0.44 -18.07
C ALA A 132 -4.17 -0.40 -17.59
N GLN A 133 -4.40 -1.67 -17.26
CA GLN A 133 -3.32 -2.64 -17.06
C GLN A 133 -2.82 -3.13 -18.42
N LEU A 134 -1.52 -3.00 -18.66
CA LEU A 134 -0.87 -3.48 -19.88
C LEU A 134 -0.59 -4.98 -19.75
N LEU A 135 -1.00 -5.77 -20.73
CA LEU A 135 -0.91 -7.25 -20.71
C LEU A 135 -0.11 -7.81 -21.90
N GLY A 136 0.15 -6.98 -22.91
CA GLY A 136 1.00 -7.34 -24.04
C GLY A 136 2.49 -7.43 -23.67
N PRO A 137 3.32 -8.05 -24.51
CA PRO A 137 4.77 -8.09 -24.31
C PRO A 137 5.41 -6.70 -24.29
N ASP A 138 6.55 -6.55 -23.63
CA ASP A 138 7.38 -5.34 -23.74
C ASP A 138 7.83 -5.09 -25.19
N ASP A 139 8.10 -3.82 -25.50
CA ASP A 139 8.39 -3.28 -26.83
C ASP A 139 7.24 -3.46 -27.84
N THR A 140 5.99 -3.47 -27.37
CA THR A 140 4.78 -3.51 -28.20
C THR A 140 3.83 -2.36 -27.88
N PHE A 141 2.62 -2.38 -28.44
CA PHE A 141 1.60 -1.36 -28.19
C PHE A 141 0.28 -2.02 -27.83
N ALA A 142 -0.44 -1.42 -26.88
CA ALA A 142 -1.83 -1.70 -26.63
C ALA A 142 -2.76 -0.79 -27.41
N ALA A 143 -3.74 -1.38 -28.09
CA ALA A 143 -4.72 -0.65 -28.88
C ALA A 143 -5.98 -0.37 -28.07
N ILE A 144 -6.43 0.88 -28.14
CA ILE A 144 -7.70 1.35 -27.58
C ILE A 144 -8.44 2.15 -28.65
N GLU A 145 -9.71 1.86 -28.88
CA GLU A 145 -10.45 2.38 -30.03
C GLU A 145 -11.87 2.81 -29.68
N TYR A 146 -12.39 3.77 -30.44
CA TYR A 146 -13.81 4.11 -30.41
C TYR A 146 -14.59 3.13 -31.29
N CYS A 147 -15.21 2.13 -30.66
CA CYS A 147 -15.82 1.02 -31.37
C CYS A 147 -17.33 1.19 -31.56
N THR A 148 -17.88 0.46 -32.53
CA THR A 148 -19.33 0.30 -32.73
C THR A 148 -19.69 -1.17 -32.56
N GLU A 149 -19.89 -1.59 -31.31
CA GLU A 149 -20.05 -3.00 -30.93
C GLU A 149 -21.28 -3.21 -30.04
N VAL A 150 -21.77 -4.45 -29.98
CA VAL A 150 -22.82 -4.86 -29.04
C VAL A 150 -22.17 -5.29 -27.73
N PHE A 151 -22.32 -4.46 -26.72
CA PHE A 151 -21.79 -4.75 -25.39
C PHE A 151 -22.57 -5.89 -24.70
N PRO A 152 -21.93 -6.61 -23.76
CA PRO A 152 -22.59 -7.70 -23.03
C PRO A 152 -23.89 -7.25 -22.35
N GLY A 153 -25.00 -7.91 -22.68
CA GLY A 153 -26.33 -7.62 -22.14
C GLY A 153 -27.22 -6.74 -23.05
N ASP A 154 -26.66 -6.18 -24.11
CA ASP A 154 -27.38 -5.31 -25.03
C ASP A 154 -28.00 -6.07 -26.22
N SER A 155 -28.93 -5.40 -26.90
CA SER A 155 -29.57 -5.89 -28.13
C SER A 155 -29.29 -5.04 -29.37
N SER A 156 -28.50 -3.98 -29.20
CA SER A 156 -28.11 -3.03 -30.24
C SER A 156 -26.67 -2.58 -30.05
N ASN A 157 -26.07 -2.05 -31.12
CA ASN A 157 -24.73 -1.48 -31.04
C ASN A 157 -24.73 -0.25 -30.13
N SER A 158 -23.63 -0.07 -29.40
CA SER A 158 -23.30 1.22 -28.79
C SER A 158 -22.59 2.06 -29.85
N GLU A 159 -22.96 3.34 -29.95
CA GLU A 159 -22.44 4.27 -30.96
C GLU A 159 -21.73 5.45 -30.29
N ASN A 160 -20.70 5.96 -30.95
CA ASN A 160 -19.99 7.16 -30.55
C ASN A 160 -20.66 8.38 -31.20
N LEU A 161 -21.29 9.22 -30.36
CA LEU A 161 -22.08 10.35 -30.83
C LEU A 161 -21.82 11.58 -29.96
N ALA A 162 -21.62 12.72 -30.60
CA ALA A 162 -21.75 14.02 -29.97
C ALA A 162 -23.20 14.51 -30.12
N VAL A 163 -23.73 15.22 -29.12
CA VAL A 163 -25.11 15.72 -29.16
C VAL A 163 -25.10 17.24 -29.09
N ALA A 164 -25.50 17.90 -30.17
CA ALA A 164 -25.68 19.35 -30.17
C ALA A 164 -27.00 19.77 -29.49
N PRO A 165 -27.13 21.05 -29.07
CA PRO A 165 -28.38 21.59 -28.54
C PRO A 165 -29.59 21.25 -29.41
N GLY A 166 -30.70 20.90 -28.75
CA GLY A 166 -31.90 20.40 -29.43
C GLY A 166 -31.88 18.90 -29.72
N GLY A 167 -30.87 18.16 -29.22
CA GLY A 167 -30.81 16.69 -29.32
C GLY A 167 -30.38 16.20 -30.69
N ILE A 168 -29.62 17.01 -31.44
CA ILE A 168 -29.16 16.66 -32.78
C ILE A 168 -27.91 15.79 -32.63
N ALA A 169 -28.00 14.53 -33.06
CA ALA A 169 -26.87 13.62 -33.10
C ALA A 169 -25.87 14.04 -34.18
N ILE A 170 -24.59 14.06 -33.80
CA ILE A 170 -23.44 14.34 -34.65
C ILE A 170 -22.51 13.15 -34.54
N GLU A 171 -22.15 12.58 -35.68
CA GLU A 171 -21.13 11.52 -35.74
C GLU A 171 -19.75 12.20 -35.74
N PRO A 172 -18.95 12.07 -34.65
CA PRO A 172 -17.66 12.72 -34.56
C PRO A 172 -16.61 11.98 -35.40
N THR A 173 -15.52 12.67 -35.73
CA THR A 173 -14.29 11.98 -36.14
C THR A 173 -13.66 11.33 -34.91
N THR A 174 -13.32 10.05 -35.00
CA THR A 174 -12.65 9.32 -33.92
C THR A 174 -11.18 9.14 -34.24
N ILE A 175 -10.32 9.29 -33.23
CA ILE A 175 -8.90 9.01 -33.31
C ILE A 175 -8.57 7.96 -32.26
N ASP A 176 -8.31 6.74 -32.72
CA ASP A 176 -7.94 5.63 -31.86
C ASP A 176 -6.55 5.83 -31.25
N GLY A 177 -6.31 5.17 -30.12
CA GLY A 177 -5.10 5.29 -29.32
C GLY A 177 -4.19 4.07 -29.42
N LEU A 178 -2.89 4.32 -29.33
CA LEU A 178 -1.87 3.31 -29.08
C LEU A 178 -1.10 3.69 -27.82
N ILE A 179 -1.07 2.79 -26.84
CA ILE A 179 -0.35 2.94 -25.58
C ILE A 179 0.92 2.09 -25.68
N GLU A 180 2.09 2.69 -25.49
CA GLU A 180 3.36 1.95 -25.55
C GLU A 180 3.49 1.01 -24.35
N ILE A 181 3.79 -0.26 -24.63
CA ILE A 181 4.16 -1.27 -23.65
C ILE A 181 5.68 -1.41 -23.66
N GLY A 182 6.35 -0.87 -22.66
CA GLY A 182 7.81 -0.90 -22.54
C GLY A 182 8.32 -0.29 -21.25
N GLY A 183 9.57 -0.63 -20.89
CA GLY A 183 10.22 -0.18 -19.65
C GLY A 183 10.44 -1.31 -18.66
N ILE A 184 10.65 -0.97 -17.39
CA ILE A 184 10.82 -1.93 -16.29
C ILE A 184 9.83 -1.53 -15.21
N LEU A 185 9.16 -2.50 -14.59
CA LEU A 185 8.19 -2.19 -13.52
C LEU A 185 8.93 -1.47 -12.39
N PRO A 186 8.25 -0.62 -11.61
CA PRO A 186 8.90 -0.06 -10.44
C PRO A 186 9.33 -1.21 -9.52
N PHE A 187 10.53 -1.08 -8.95
CA PHE A 187 10.91 -1.86 -7.79
C PHE A 187 10.06 -1.38 -6.61
N GLU A 188 9.67 -2.29 -5.70
CA GLU A 188 8.96 -1.91 -4.49
C GLU A 188 9.84 -2.20 -3.26
N LEU A 189 10.16 -1.16 -2.50
CA LEU A 189 10.73 -1.30 -1.16
C LEU A 189 9.60 -1.22 -0.14
N SER A 190 9.46 -2.23 0.70
CA SER A 190 8.43 -2.29 1.73
C SER A 190 8.99 -2.61 3.10
N ALA A 191 8.34 -2.09 4.15
CA ALA A 191 8.67 -2.38 5.54
C ALA A 191 7.61 -3.27 6.17
N SER A 192 8.03 -4.37 6.80
CA SER A 192 7.15 -5.34 7.44
C SER A 192 7.59 -5.58 8.88
N PRO A 193 6.86 -5.09 9.89
CA PRO A 193 7.18 -5.34 11.28
C PRO A 193 6.81 -6.78 11.68
N SER A 194 7.58 -7.33 12.62
CA SER A 194 7.33 -8.65 13.23
C SER A 194 6.03 -8.69 14.06
N ALA A 195 5.59 -7.53 14.54
CA ALA A 195 4.31 -7.31 15.22
C ALA A 195 3.73 -5.92 14.85
N SER A 196 2.41 -5.80 14.82
CA SER A 196 1.73 -4.51 14.56
C SER A 196 1.72 -3.57 15.77
N SER A 197 2.08 -4.07 16.95
CA SER A 197 2.11 -3.32 18.20
C SER A 197 3.28 -3.77 19.09
N VAL A 198 3.74 -2.88 19.95
CA VAL A 198 4.79 -3.16 20.95
C VAL A 198 4.53 -2.33 22.21
N GLU A 199 4.71 -2.94 23.38
CA GLU A 199 4.65 -2.23 24.66
C GLU A 199 5.85 -1.30 24.82
N GLN A 200 5.72 -0.20 25.56
CA GLN A 200 6.87 0.64 25.90
C GLN A 200 7.99 -0.20 26.55
N GLY A 201 9.24 -0.01 26.10
CA GLY A 201 10.39 -0.81 26.54
C GLY A 201 10.52 -2.18 25.85
N GLY A 202 9.53 -2.61 25.07
CA GLY A 202 9.56 -3.86 24.31
C GLY A 202 10.34 -3.74 23.00
N ASP A 203 10.81 -4.89 22.49
CA ASP A 203 11.55 -5.00 21.23
C ASP A 203 10.62 -5.38 20.06
N VAL A 204 10.92 -4.86 18.88
CA VAL A 204 10.22 -5.18 17.62
C VAL A 204 11.17 -5.14 16.43
N ASP A 205 11.17 -6.20 15.62
CA ASP A 205 11.95 -6.25 14.38
C ASP A 205 11.14 -5.71 13.21
N VAL A 206 11.80 -5.02 12.29
CA VAL A 206 11.24 -4.54 11.02
C VAL A 206 12.08 -5.05 9.86
N GLN A 207 11.47 -5.88 9.02
CA GLN A 207 12.07 -6.38 7.79
C GLN A 207 11.88 -5.37 6.66
N ILE A 208 12.95 -5.11 5.91
CA ILE A 208 12.93 -4.34 4.67
C ILE A 208 12.99 -5.34 3.51
N LEU A 209 11.94 -5.36 2.71
CA LEU A 209 11.74 -6.29 1.61
C LEU A 209 11.86 -5.56 0.26
N LEU A 210 12.30 -6.28 -0.76
CA LEU A 210 12.35 -5.80 -2.14
C LEU A 210 11.54 -6.72 -3.07
N ASP A 211 10.62 -6.11 -3.81
CA ASP A 211 10.04 -6.71 -5.01
C ASP A 211 10.80 -6.18 -6.23
N ALA A 212 11.55 -7.07 -6.86
CA ALA A 212 12.43 -6.78 -7.98
C ALA A 212 11.87 -7.40 -9.26
N PRO A 213 11.38 -6.59 -10.22
CA PRO A 213 10.85 -7.11 -11.47
C PRO A 213 11.94 -7.63 -12.41
N VAL A 214 13.18 -7.17 -12.21
CA VAL A 214 14.37 -7.62 -12.96
C VAL A 214 15.54 -7.81 -12.01
N GLU A 215 16.59 -8.45 -12.49
CA GLU A 215 17.84 -8.55 -11.73
C GLU A 215 18.45 -7.16 -11.47
N ASN A 216 19.08 -7.02 -10.30
CA ASN A 216 19.68 -5.75 -9.86
C ASN A 216 21.06 -5.97 -9.24
N TYR A 217 21.83 -4.89 -9.09
CA TYR A 217 23.27 -4.93 -8.76
C TYR A 217 23.61 -4.30 -7.41
N GLY A 218 22.64 -3.64 -6.78
CA GLY A 218 22.80 -2.95 -5.52
C GLY A 218 21.69 -1.93 -5.31
N PHE A 219 21.65 -1.36 -4.12
CA PHE A 219 20.64 -0.38 -3.75
C PHE A 219 21.17 0.60 -2.68
N SER A 220 20.45 1.69 -2.51
CA SER A 220 20.59 2.60 -1.37
C SER A 220 19.23 3.15 -0.97
N PHE A 221 19.04 3.41 0.32
CA PHE A 221 17.85 4.10 0.83
C PHE A 221 18.13 4.69 2.23
N GLY A 222 17.37 5.72 2.59
CA GLY A 222 17.16 6.13 3.98
C GLY A 222 15.82 5.58 4.50
N PHE A 223 15.78 5.20 5.76
CA PHE A 223 14.58 4.71 6.45
C PHE A 223 14.43 5.48 7.77
N ALA A 224 13.49 6.42 7.79
CA ALA A 224 13.23 7.31 8.93
C ALA A 224 12.39 6.60 9.98
N HIS A 225 12.65 6.92 11.25
CA HIS A 225 11.79 6.55 12.37
C HIS A 225 11.67 7.74 13.35
N SER A 226 10.73 7.66 14.30
CA SER A 226 10.64 8.64 15.39
C SER A 226 11.59 8.27 16.53
N GLY A 227 12.68 9.01 16.73
CA GLY A 227 13.61 8.79 17.86
C GLY A 227 12.99 9.00 19.25
N ALA A 228 11.81 9.62 19.33
CA ALA A 228 11.05 9.75 20.58
C ALA A 228 10.22 8.50 20.92
N ALA A 229 9.90 7.67 19.92
CA ALA A 229 9.06 6.49 20.10
C ALA A 229 9.84 5.18 19.94
N LEU A 230 10.78 5.13 19.00
CA LEU A 230 11.58 3.95 18.68
C LEU A 230 13.07 4.30 18.70
N THR A 231 13.86 3.41 19.28
CA THR A 231 15.32 3.42 19.18
C THR A 231 15.77 2.28 18.30
N LEU A 232 16.53 2.57 17.24
CA LEU A 232 17.16 1.54 16.41
C LEU A 232 18.40 0.98 17.13
N LEU A 233 18.36 -0.28 17.54
CA LEU A 233 19.42 -0.93 18.30
C LEU A 233 20.49 -1.56 17.40
N ALA A 234 20.06 -2.16 16.29
CA ALA A 234 20.93 -2.83 15.34
C ALA A 234 20.25 -2.99 13.97
N ALA A 235 21.04 -3.28 12.94
CA ALA A 235 20.55 -3.68 11.62
C ALA A 235 21.43 -4.79 11.05
N ASP A 236 20.80 -5.83 10.51
CA ASP A 236 21.44 -7.01 9.97
C ASP A 236 21.08 -7.23 8.50
N ALA A 237 21.98 -7.88 7.76
CA ALA A 237 21.72 -8.29 6.39
C ALA A 237 20.67 -9.42 6.34
N GLY A 238 19.62 -9.24 5.55
CA GLY A 238 18.57 -10.23 5.35
C GLY A 238 19.01 -11.45 4.56
N ALA A 239 18.13 -12.45 4.49
CA ALA A 239 18.39 -13.72 3.84
C ALA A 239 18.80 -13.58 2.35
N ALA A 240 18.22 -12.61 1.63
CA ALA A 240 18.55 -12.39 0.23
C ALA A 240 20.00 -11.90 0.06
N LEU A 241 20.47 -11.06 0.96
CA LEU A 241 21.84 -10.53 0.91
C LEU A 241 22.86 -11.53 1.41
N THR A 242 22.59 -12.24 2.50
CA THR A 242 23.52 -13.23 3.06
C THR A 242 23.77 -14.38 2.09
N ALA A 243 22.79 -14.72 1.25
CA ALA A 243 22.94 -15.73 0.20
C ALA A 243 23.84 -15.30 -0.98
N LEU A 244 24.12 -14.00 -1.15
CA LEU A 244 24.93 -13.51 -2.26
C LEU A 244 26.37 -14.06 -2.22
N ASN A 245 26.99 -14.10 -3.41
CA ASN A 245 28.37 -14.54 -3.60
C ASN A 245 28.68 -15.92 -2.97
N GLY A 246 27.72 -16.85 -3.05
CA GLY A 246 27.86 -18.20 -2.51
C GLY A 246 27.81 -18.26 -0.98
N GLY A 247 27.05 -17.37 -0.34
CA GLY A 247 26.93 -17.30 1.12
C GLY A 247 27.97 -16.39 1.80
N ASN A 248 28.74 -15.61 1.03
CA ASN A 248 29.72 -14.67 1.58
C ASN A 248 29.12 -13.27 1.83
N GLY A 249 27.86 -13.05 1.44
CA GLY A 249 27.22 -11.74 1.51
C GLY A 249 27.62 -10.80 0.35
N PRO A 250 27.10 -9.57 0.35
CA PRO A 250 27.44 -8.56 -0.66
C PRO A 250 28.89 -8.09 -0.51
N ALA A 251 29.51 -7.67 -1.62
CA ALA A 251 30.88 -7.15 -1.62
C ALA A 251 31.03 -5.83 -0.84
N PHE A 252 29.97 -5.04 -0.77
CA PHE A 252 29.89 -3.85 0.07
C PHE A 252 28.48 -3.73 0.66
N LEU A 253 28.41 -3.57 1.98
CA LEU A 253 27.20 -3.23 2.70
C LEU A 253 27.57 -2.27 3.82
N THR A 254 26.95 -1.10 3.82
CA THR A 254 27.02 -0.14 4.91
C THR A 254 25.63 0.06 5.48
N MET A 255 25.53 0.02 6.80
CA MET A 255 24.32 0.29 7.57
C MET A 255 24.70 1.29 8.64
N ASP A 256 24.27 2.53 8.50
CA ASP A 256 24.48 3.59 9.48
C ASP A 256 23.19 3.73 10.30
N ILE A 257 23.24 3.22 11.54
CA ILE A 257 22.09 3.15 12.46
C ILE A 257 21.95 4.40 13.34
N ASP A 258 22.94 5.31 13.31
CA ASP A 258 22.93 6.57 14.05
C ASP A 258 23.46 7.71 13.15
N PRO A 259 22.77 8.00 12.04
CA PRO A 259 23.20 9.02 11.11
C PRO A 259 23.15 10.40 11.78
N VAL A 260 24.29 11.08 11.82
CA VAL A 260 24.41 12.39 12.51
C VAL A 260 23.35 13.38 12.00
N GLY A 261 22.45 13.79 12.90
CA GLY A 261 21.43 14.79 12.63
C GLY A 261 20.09 14.24 12.13
N ALA A 262 19.86 12.94 12.20
CA ALA A 262 18.59 12.31 11.85
C ALA A 262 18.33 11.03 12.68
N ASP A 263 17.06 10.74 12.95
CA ASP A 263 16.63 9.45 13.53
C ASP A 263 16.27 8.51 12.38
N GLY A 264 17.11 7.51 12.12
CA GLY A 264 16.90 6.62 10.97
C GLY A 264 18.00 5.61 10.74
N LEU A 265 17.81 4.83 9.69
CA LEU A 265 18.79 3.91 9.11
C LEU A 265 19.17 4.40 7.72
N VAL A 266 20.47 4.48 7.43
CA VAL A 266 20.98 4.68 6.07
C VAL A 266 21.65 3.40 5.59
N VAL A 267 21.21 2.89 4.45
CA VAL A 267 21.77 1.68 3.84
C VAL A 267 22.34 1.98 2.47
N GLY A 268 23.52 1.44 2.20
CA GLY A 268 24.11 1.36 0.87
C GLY A 268 24.69 -0.02 0.64
N CYS A 269 24.32 -0.66 -0.47
CA CYS A 269 24.75 -2.01 -0.78
C CYS A 269 25.18 -2.13 -2.25
N LEU A 270 26.33 -2.77 -2.48
CA LEU A 270 26.77 -3.25 -3.79
C LEU A 270 27.04 -4.74 -3.69
N TYR A 271 26.39 -5.52 -4.56
CA TYR A 271 26.47 -6.99 -4.48
C TYR A 271 27.85 -7.51 -4.87
N SER A 272 28.49 -6.89 -5.86
CA SER A 272 29.84 -7.22 -6.30
C SER A 272 30.59 -6.00 -6.83
N LEU A 273 31.91 -6.02 -6.69
CA LEU A 273 32.83 -4.98 -7.20
C LEU A 273 33.71 -5.46 -8.36
N SER A 274 33.75 -6.77 -8.60
CA SER A 274 34.62 -7.42 -9.59
C SER A 274 33.85 -8.23 -10.62
N ASP A 275 32.67 -8.73 -10.26
CA ASP A 275 31.86 -9.65 -11.03
C ASP A 275 30.44 -9.10 -11.16
N LEU A 276 29.68 -9.53 -12.17
CA LEU A 276 28.28 -9.11 -12.35
C LEU A 276 27.33 -9.96 -11.50
N THR A 277 27.64 -10.17 -10.21
CA THR A 277 26.71 -10.85 -9.30
C THR A 277 25.49 -9.96 -9.13
N THR A 278 24.32 -10.50 -9.47
CA THR A 278 23.04 -9.82 -9.32
C THR A 278 22.21 -10.48 -8.23
N LEU A 279 21.29 -9.70 -7.66
CA LEU A 279 20.12 -10.26 -7.01
C LEU A 279 19.07 -10.51 -8.09
N PRO A 280 18.59 -11.75 -8.30
CA PRO A 280 17.60 -12.06 -9.33
C PRO A 280 16.28 -11.31 -9.13
N ALA A 281 15.45 -11.29 -10.18
CA ALA A 281 14.06 -10.88 -10.06
C ALA A 281 13.33 -11.80 -9.06
N GLY A 282 12.43 -11.21 -8.27
CA GLY A 282 11.68 -11.92 -7.23
C GLY A 282 10.98 -10.97 -6.27
N ASN A 283 9.98 -11.49 -5.57
CA ASN A 283 9.16 -10.73 -4.62
C ASN A 283 9.49 -11.13 -3.18
N GLY A 284 9.32 -10.20 -2.25
CA GLY A 284 9.54 -10.38 -0.82
C GLY A 284 10.99 -10.70 -0.47
N GLN A 285 11.95 -10.18 -1.24
CA GLN A 285 13.36 -10.47 -1.01
C GLN A 285 13.85 -9.70 0.22
N GLU A 286 14.12 -10.39 1.31
CA GLU A 286 14.55 -9.79 2.58
C GLU A 286 15.94 -9.18 2.47
N LEU A 287 15.99 -7.84 2.42
CA LEU A 287 17.23 -7.08 2.29
C LEU A 287 17.88 -6.82 3.64
N ILE A 288 17.14 -6.26 4.58
CA ILE A 288 17.66 -5.80 5.89
C ILE A 288 16.66 -6.16 6.98
N ILE A 289 17.15 -6.54 8.15
CA ILE A 289 16.37 -6.69 9.38
C ILE A 289 16.81 -5.59 10.34
N SER A 290 15.89 -4.72 10.73
CA SER A 290 16.15 -3.62 11.67
C SER A 290 15.57 -3.97 13.03
N HIS A 291 16.40 -3.92 14.08
CA HIS A 291 16.03 -4.27 15.44
C HIS A 291 15.70 -3.00 16.23
N TYR A 292 14.42 -2.78 16.54
CA TYR A 292 13.97 -1.61 17.28
C TYR A 292 13.57 -1.98 18.71
N GLN A 293 13.66 -0.98 19.59
CA GLN A 293 13.02 -1.00 20.89
C GLN A 293 12.11 0.22 21.05
N ALA A 294 10.92 0.02 21.58
CA ALA A 294 10.04 1.10 21.98
C ALA A 294 10.64 1.84 23.18
N VAL A 295 10.77 3.16 23.07
CA VAL A 295 11.27 3.98 24.18
C VAL A 295 10.35 3.79 25.39
N ALA A 296 10.92 3.60 26.57
CA ALA A 296 10.15 3.34 27.79
C ALA A 296 9.12 4.44 28.13
N THR A 297 9.38 5.67 27.67
CA THR A 297 8.49 6.83 27.84
C THR A 297 7.88 7.28 26.50
N ALA A 298 7.82 6.40 25.51
CA ALA A 298 7.30 6.73 24.18
C ALA A 298 5.84 7.20 24.28
N PRO A 299 5.39 8.19 23.49
CA PRO A 299 3.98 8.51 23.39
C PRO A 299 3.17 7.29 22.92
N LEU A 300 2.05 7.01 23.57
CA LEU A 300 1.13 5.94 23.16
C LEU A 300 0.50 6.27 21.80
N GLY A 301 0.18 5.22 21.03
CA GLY A 301 -0.43 5.31 19.71
C GLY A 301 0.54 4.95 18.57
N ILE A 302 0.16 5.28 17.34
CA ILE A 302 0.88 4.83 16.15
C ILE A 302 2.12 5.71 15.88
N THR A 303 3.27 5.08 15.76
CA THR A 303 4.49 5.68 15.19
C THR A 303 4.74 5.11 13.80
N THR A 304 5.24 5.93 12.86
CA THR A 304 5.50 5.50 11.47
C THR A 304 6.99 5.31 11.22
N LEU A 305 7.29 4.41 10.30
CA LEU A 305 8.61 4.23 9.71
C LEU A 305 8.48 4.30 8.20
N ASP A 306 9.23 5.20 7.58
CA ASP A 306 9.05 5.54 6.17
C ASP A 306 10.38 5.66 5.45
N PHE A 307 10.40 5.23 4.19
CA PHE A 307 11.54 5.46 3.32
C PHE A 307 11.63 6.93 2.95
N THR A 308 12.84 7.48 2.95
CA THR A 308 13.09 8.88 2.61
C THR A 308 14.41 9.04 1.88
N ASP A 309 14.40 9.93 0.88
CA ASP A 309 15.58 10.35 0.14
C ASP A 309 16.31 11.53 0.81
N THR A 310 15.78 12.07 1.91
CA THR A 310 16.25 13.30 2.56
C THR A 310 16.58 13.12 4.04
N LEU A 311 16.74 11.87 4.50
CA LEU A 311 16.93 11.54 5.92
C LEU A 311 17.98 12.42 6.61
N ILE A 312 19.18 12.53 6.04
CA ILE A 312 20.24 13.40 6.56
C ILE A 312 20.07 14.80 5.94
N PRO A 313 19.79 15.85 6.74
CA PRO A 313 19.65 17.20 6.22
C PRO A 313 20.96 17.66 5.58
N GLN A 314 20.86 18.23 4.37
CA GLN A 314 22.01 18.58 3.53
C GLN A 314 23.00 19.54 4.25
N SER A 315 24.06 18.98 4.83
CA SER A 315 25.42 19.53 4.96
C SER A 315 26.16 18.82 6.10
N PRO A 316 27.35 18.22 5.87
CA PRO A 316 28.19 18.27 4.67
C PRO A 316 28.00 17.09 3.70
N SER A 317 27.14 16.12 4.00
CA SER A 317 26.91 14.93 3.15
C SER A 317 25.76 15.13 2.16
N PRO A 318 25.84 14.59 0.92
CA PRO A 318 24.68 14.53 0.03
C PRO A 318 23.54 13.68 0.62
N PRO A 319 22.29 13.96 0.25
CA PRO A 319 21.13 13.16 0.64
C PRO A 319 21.27 11.69 0.19
N THR A 320 20.77 10.76 1.00
CA THR A 320 20.75 9.33 0.66
C THR A 320 19.63 9.06 -0.34
N ALA A 321 19.95 9.05 -1.63
CA ALA A 321 18.96 8.73 -2.66
C ALA A 321 18.42 7.30 -2.50
N ILE A 322 17.11 7.15 -2.73
CA ILE A 322 16.48 5.84 -2.87
C ILE A 322 16.72 5.34 -4.28
N VAL A 323 17.55 4.31 -4.43
CA VAL A 323 18.01 3.81 -5.72
C VAL A 323 18.09 2.30 -5.69
N VAL A 324 17.65 1.64 -6.75
CA VAL A 324 18.01 0.26 -7.09
C VAL A 324 18.73 0.29 -8.43
N SER A 325 19.95 -0.24 -8.49
CA SER A 325 20.78 -0.24 -9.71
C SER A 325 20.46 -1.45 -10.57
N ILE A 326 20.20 -1.21 -11.85
CA ILE A 326 20.00 -2.23 -12.90
C ILE A 326 21.16 -2.24 -13.91
N GLY A 327 22.35 -1.85 -13.45
CA GLY A 327 23.57 -1.76 -14.27
C GLY A 327 23.97 -0.32 -14.52
N SER A 328 23.89 0.15 -15.77
CA SER A 328 24.27 1.53 -16.14
C SER A 328 23.19 2.57 -15.80
N THR A 329 22.03 2.15 -15.32
CA THR A 329 20.89 3.00 -14.97
C THR A 329 20.30 2.57 -13.62
N SER A 330 19.39 3.39 -13.11
CA SER A 330 18.59 3.10 -11.91
C SER A 330 17.17 2.72 -12.29
N GLY A 331 16.59 1.77 -11.56
CA GLY A 331 15.16 1.49 -11.63
C GLY A 331 14.35 2.60 -10.96
N VAL A 332 13.08 2.74 -11.37
CA VAL A 332 12.10 3.50 -10.61
C VAL A 332 11.79 2.70 -9.34
N VAL A 333 11.75 3.36 -8.19
CA VAL A 333 11.48 2.72 -6.89
C VAL A 333 10.23 3.34 -6.28
N GLN A 334 9.25 2.49 -5.97
CA GLN A 334 8.12 2.81 -5.10
C GLN A 334 8.44 2.34 -3.68
N THR A 335 7.90 3.05 -2.70
CA THR A 335 8.17 2.79 -1.29
C THR A 335 6.86 2.66 -0.52
N SER A 336 6.83 1.68 0.37
CA SER A 336 5.71 1.43 1.28
C SER A 336 6.26 1.35 2.70
N GLY A 337 6.06 2.42 3.48
CA GLY A 337 6.42 2.46 4.90
C GLY A 337 5.51 1.56 5.74
N THR A 338 5.65 1.66 7.05
CA THR A 338 4.83 0.92 8.00
C THR A 338 4.53 1.73 9.26
N GLY A 339 3.59 1.24 10.06
CA GLY A 339 3.22 1.81 11.35
C GLY A 339 3.24 0.75 12.43
N ILE A 340 3.71 1.13 13.62
CA ILE A 340 3.71 0.28 14.81
C ILE A 340 2.93 1.02 15.90
N GLU A 341 1.98 0.33 16.54
CA GLU A 341 1.23 0.86 17.67
C GLU A 341 2.03 0.69 18.98
N ILE A 342 2.34 1.79 19.64
CA ILE A 342 2.94 1.80 20.98
C ILE A 342 1.84 1.68 22.02
N LEU A 343 1.93 0.63 22.82
CA LEU A 343 1.05 0.31 23.94
C LEU A 343 1.72 0.66 25.27
N GLU A 344 0.90 0.77 26.32
CA GLU A 344 1.38 1.15 27.65
C GLU A 344 2.16 0.01 28.29
N GLY A 345 3.47 0.21 28.42
CA GLY A 345 4.33 -0.77 29.06
C GLY A 345 4.05 -0.84 30.56
N VAL A 346 3.95 -2.06 31.08
CA VAL A 346 3.88 -2.27 32.53
C VAL A 346 5.29 -2.09 33.11
N PHE A 347 5.55 -0.92 33.70
CA PHE A 347 6.83 -0.62 34.36
C PHE A 347 6.74 -0.91 35.86
N GLY A 348 7.66 -1.72 36.38
CA GLY A 348 7.76 -1.97 37.81
C GLY A 348 8.96 -2.84 38.18
N VAL A 349 9.30 -2.86 39.47
CA VAL A 349 10.29 -3.78 40.01
C VAL A 349 9.73 -5.20 39.92
N GLN A 350 10.54 -6.15 39.43
CA GLN A 350 10.16 -7.55 39.43
C GLN A 350 10.13 -8.08 40.87
N PHE A 351 9.07 -8.79 41.24
CA PHE A 351 8.95 -9.44 42.54
C PHE A 351 8.27 -10.80 42.43
N THR A 352 8.20 -11.52 43.55
CA THR A 352 7.39 -12.73 43.67
C THR A 352 6.41 -12.56 44.82
N ARG A 353 5.12 -12.66 44.52
CA ARG A 353 4.02 -12.51 45.48
C ARG A 353 4.10 -13.64 46.51
N GLY A 354 4.04 -13.29 47.79
CA GLY A 354 4.18 -14.22 48.91
C GLY A 354 5.57 -14.37 49.51
N ASP A 355 6.64 -13.89 48.88
CA ASP A 355 7.98 -13.79 49.51
C ASP A 355 8.12 -12.42 50.18
N PHE A 356 7.45 -12.26 51.33
CA PHE A 356 7.25 -10.96 51.97
C PHE A 356 8.57 -10.35 52.47
N ASP A 357 9.51 -11.19 52.93
CA ASP A 357 10.82 -10.72 53.37
C ASP A 357 11.85 -10.57 52.22
N GLY A 358 11.48 -10.96 51.00
CA GLY A 358 12.23 -10.73 49.76
C GLY A 358 13.53 -11.52 49.70
N ASN A 359 13.59 -12.69 50.34
CA ASN A 359 14.81 -13.50 50.41
C ASN A 359 14.97 -14.49 49.25
N GLY A 360 14.00 -14.56 48.35
CA GLY A 360 13.93 -15.43 47.18
C GLY A 360 13.36 -16.83 47.47
N THR A 361 12.85 -17.08 48.68
CA THR A 361 12.31 -18.38 49.08
C THR A 361 11.02 -18.26 49.88
N LEU A 362 9.92 -18.68 49.26
CA LEU A 362 8.63 -18.80 49.95
C LEU A 362 8.69 -19.86 51.07
N ASN A 363 8.54 -19.43 52.31
CA ASN A 363 8.57 -20.26 53.50
C ASN A 363 7.63 -19.73 54.61
N LEU A 364 7.62 -20.36 55.80
CA LEU A 364 6.70 -19.99 56.88
C LEU A 364 7.01 -18.61 57.48
N GLY A 365 8.22 -18.10 57.28
CA GLY A 365 8.63 -16.76 57.66
C GLY A 365 7.79 -15.68 56.99
N ASP A 366 7.42 -15.87 55.72
CA ASP A 366 6.69 -14.85 54.95
C ASP A 366 5.31 -14.50 55.51
N PRO A 367 4.37 -15.46 55.70
CA PRO A 367 3.09 -15.14 56.31
C PRO A 367 3.22 -14.66 57.76
N VAL A 368 4.27 -15.05 58.48
CA VAL A 368 4.54 -14.58 59.84
C VAL A 368 5.01 -13.13 59.84
N ASN A 369 5.94 -12.76 58.97
CA ASN A 369 6.43 -11.39 58.81
C ASN A 369 5.33 -10.47 58.31
N LEU A 370 4.47 -10.94 57.39
CA LEU A 370 3.29 -10.23 56.92
C LEU A 370 2.32 -9.93 58.08
N LEU A 371 2.00 -10.93 58.91
CA LEU A 371 1.15 -10.74 60.10
C LEU A 371 1.78 -9.82 61.16
N ASP A 372 3.10 -9.88 61.34
CA ASP A 372 3.84 -9.01 62.26
C ASP A 372 3.81 -7.55 61.81
N TYR A 373 4.02 -7.29 60.51
CA TYR A 373 3.83 -5.99 59.88
C TYR A 373 2.41 -5.44 60.12
N MET A 374 1.39 -6.25 59.84
CA MET A 374 -0.02 -5.83 59.94
C MET A 374 -0.48 -5.51 61.36
N PHE A 375 -0.07 -6.28 62.37
CA PHE A 375 -0.67 -6.22 63.72
C PHE A 375 0.29 -5.78 64.82
N SER A 376 1.59 -5.89 64.61
CA SER A 376 2.60 -5.71 65.65
C SER A 376 3.64 -4.64 65.31
N GLY A 377 3.50 -4.00 64.15
CA GLY A 377 4.42 -2.95 63.69
C GLY A 377 5.77 -3.49 63.23
N GLY A 378 5.79 -4.71 62.70
CA GLY A 378 6.95 -5.28 62.00
C GLY A 378 7.41 -4.43 60.81
N THR A 379 8.60 -4.73 60.30
CA THR A 379 9.17 -4.00 59.16
C THR A 379 8.34 -4.24 57.90
N ALA A 380 7.97 -3.16 57.20
CA ALA A 380 7.34 -3.25 55.88
C ALA A 380 8.30 -3.85 54.85
N SER A 381 7.77 -4.57 53.88
CA SER A 381 8.58 -4.97 52.72
C SER A 381 8.96 -3.75 51.88
N ALA A 382 10.13 -3.79 51.23
CA ALA A 382 10.51 -2.78 50.25
C ALA A 382 9.69 -2.90 48.94
N CYS A 383 8.95 -4.00 48.80
CA CYS A 383 7.93 -4.19 47.79
C CYS A 383 6.60 -4.54 48.46
N GLU A 384 5.69 -3.59 48.65
CA GLU A 384 4.40 -3.84 49.32
C GLU A 384 3.52 -4.81 48.53
N LYS A 385 3.63 -4.79 47.20
CA LYS A 385 2.91 -5.68 46.28
C LYS A 385 3.16 -7.17 46.52
N ASN A 386 4.28 -7.56 47.16
CA ASN A 386 4.50 -8.97 47.51
C ASN A 386 3.63 -9.48 48.68
N GLY A 387 3.04 -8.57 49.46
CA GLY A 387 2.22 -8.85 50.64
C GLY A 387 0.73 -8.81 50.38
N ASP A 388 0.30 -8.28 49.24
CA ASP A 388 -1.05 -8.44 48.70
C ASP A 388 -1.05 -9.75 47.92
N ILE A 389 -1.66 -10.80 48.44
CA ILE A 389 -1.51 -12.17 47.92
C ILE A 389 -2.61 -12.49 46.90
N ASP A 390 -3.76 -11.84 47.01
CA ASP A 390 -4.89 -12.00 46.09
C ASP A 390 -5.01 -10.91 45.01
N ASP A 391 -4.05 -9.98 44.98
CA ASP A 391 -3.97 -8.87 44.01
C ASP A 391 -5.21 -7.98 44.06
N SER A 392 -5.63 -7.63 45.28
CA SER A 392 -6.81 -6.81 45.53
C SER A 392 -6.51 -5.30 45.58
N GLY A 393 -5.24 -4.91 45.48
CA GLY A 393 -4.72 -3.56 45.64
C GLY A 393 -4.61 -3.13 47.11
N SER A 394 -4.57 -4.07 48.06
CA SER A 394 -4.54 -3.78 49.49
C SER A 394 -4.08 -4.96 50.35
N ILE A 395 -3.16 -4.71 51.28
CA ILE A 395 -2.72 -5.73 52.26
C ILE A 395 -3.73 -5.84 53.41
N VAL A 396 -4.46 -6.95 53.47
CA VAL A 396 -5.52 -7.28 54.42
C VAL A 396 -5.35 -8.67 55.05
N LEU A 397 -6.20 -9.04 56.02
CA LEU A 397 -6.06 -10.33 56.73
C LEU A 397 -6.29 -11.54 55.81
N GLY A 398 -6.94 -11.32 54.66
CA GLY A 398 -7.12 -12.34 53.63
C GLY A 398 -5.79 -12.87 53.09
N ASP A 399 -4.79 -12.00 52.99
CA ASP A 399 -3.49 -12.30 52.37
C ASP A 399 -2.68 -13.38 53.09
N PRO A 400 -2.32 -13.22 54.39
CA PRO A 400 -1.59 -14.26 55.10
C PRO A 400 -2.43 -15.55 55.24
N VAL A 401 -3.77 -15.45 55.26
CA VAL A 401 -4.65 -16.63 55.29
C VAL A 401 -4.59 -17.38 53.97
N LEU A 402 -4.59 -16.68 52.83
CA LEU A 402 -4.48 -17.28 51.51
C LEU A 402 -3.11 -17.95 51.34
N LEU A 403 -2.03 -17.25 51.73
CA LEU A 403 -0.67 -17.78 51.64
C LEU A 403 -0.49 -19.05 52.49
N LEU A 404 -0.95 -19.05 53.75
CA LEU A 404 -0.92 -20.23 54.61
C LEU A 404 -1.80 -21.38 54.08
N SER A 405 -2.96 -21.06 53.49
CA SER A 405 -3.84 -22.04 52.89
C SER A 405 -3.19 -22.71 51.68
N TYR A 406 -2.51 -21.95 50.83
CA TYR A 406 -1.72 -22.47 49.72
C TYR A 406 -0.63 -23.43 50.22
N MET A 407 0.18 -22.98 51.18
CA MET A 407 1.34 -23.72 51.68
C MET A 407 0.99 -25.05 52.40
N PHE A 408 -0.11 -25.08 53.17
CA PHE A 408 -0.39 -26.20 54.08
C PHE A 408 -1.68 -26.97 53.80
N SER A 409 -2.60 -26.40 53.01
CA SER A 409 -3.94 -26.96 52.81
C SER A 409 -4.30 -27.17 51.34
N GLY A 410 -3.39 -26.92 50.41
CA GLY A 410 -3.66 -27.03 48.97
C GLY A 410 -4.66 -25.98 48.49
N GLY A 411 -4.62 -24.77 49.08
CA GLY A 411 -5.40 -23.62 48.62
C GLY A 411 -5.00 -23.15 47.21
N ALA A 412 -5.71 -22.14 46.71
CA ALA A 412 -5.32 -21.50 45.45
C ALA A 412 -3.91 -20.88 45.57
N PRO A 413 -3.08 -20.93 44.52
CA PRO A 413 -1.82 -20.20 44.50
C PRO A 413 -2.06 -18.69 44.60
N PRO A 414 -1.09 -17.91 45.11
CA PRO A 414 -1.09 -16.46 44.99
C PRO A 414 -1.30 -15.98 43.55
N ALA A 415 -1.83 -14.76 43.41
CA ALA A 415 -1.94 -14.10 42.12
C ALA A 415 -0.57 -13.84 41.49
N ALA A 416 -0.52 -13.68 40.16
CA ALA A 416 0.73 -13.33 39.49
C ALA A 416 1.24 -11.95 39.96
N PRO A 417 2.56 -11.70 40.00
CA PRO A 417 3.66 -12.62 39.71
C PRO A 417 3.92 -13.61 40.86
N PHE A 418 3.88 -14.92 40.57
CA PHE A 418 4.03 -16.01 41.55
C PHE A 418 4.83 -17.18 40.94
N ASP A 419 5.62 -17.90 41.75
CA ASP A 419 6.61 -18.93 41.36
C ASP A 419 7.80 -18.45 40.50
N GLU A 420 7.62 -17.39 39.72
CA GLU A 420 8.67 -16.71 38.95
C GLU A 420 8.62 -15.20 39.19
N CYS A 421 9.77 -14.54 39.10
CA CYS A 421 9.87 -13.08 39.13
C CYS A 421 9.07 -12.47 37.97
N GLY A 422 8.28 -11.46 38.27
CA GLY A 422 7.54 -10.72 37.26
C GLY A 422 7.11 -9.35 37.76
N ILE A 423 6.60 -8.54 36.84
CA ILE A 423 6.02 -7.22 37.15
C ILE A 423 4.54 -7.43 37.44
N ASP A 424 3.98 -6.63 38.36
CA ASP A 424 2.56 -6.65 38.63
C ASP A 424 1.76 -6.25 37.39
N PRO A 425 0.90 -7.12 36.84
CA PRO A 425 0.07 -6.77 35.68
C PRO A 425 -1.06 -5.78 36.03
N THR A 426 -1.31 -5.52 37.32
CA THR A 426 -2.35 -4.59 37.75
C THR A 426 -1.77 -3.34 38.42
N GLU A 427 -2.38 -2.19 38.09
CA GLU A 427 -2.06 -0.92 38.72
C GLU A 427 -2.90 -0.74 39.99
N ASP A 428 -2.23 -0.39 41.08
CA ASP A 428 -2.84 -0.06 42.37
C ASP A 428 -1.96 0.92 43.15
N ASP A 429 -2.39 1.28 44.36
CA ASP A 429 -1.69 2.24 45.22
C ASP A 429 -0.51 1.63 46.01
N LEU A 430 -0.25 0.31 45.91
CA LEU A 430 0.86 -0.35 46.60
C LEU A 430 2.17 -0.14 45.82
N THR A 431 3.23 0.26 46.51
CA THR A 431 4.51 0.51 45.85
C THR A 431 5.38 -0.75 45.81
N CYS A 432 6.23 -0.84 44.80
CA CYS A 432 7.30 -1.83 44.75
C CYS A 432 8.60 -1.15 44.39
N ASP A 433 9.31 -0.65 45.42
CA ASP A 433 10.51 0.17 45.23
C ASP A 433 11.76 -0.70 45.04
N GLN A 434 11.80 -1.88 45.68
CA GLN A 434 12.95 -2.78 45.61
C GLN A 434 12.56 -4.21 45.97
N PHE A 435 13.15 -5.18 45.24
CA PHE A 435 13.03 -6.60 45.53
C PHE A 435 14.29 -7.35 45.05
N ASP A 436 15.27 -7.48 45.95
CA ASP A 436 16.64 -7.95 45.61
C ASP A 436 16.73 -9.43 45.19
N ALA A 437 15.67 -10.20 45.43
CA ALA A 437 15.62 -11.60 45.05
C ALA A 437 15.35 -11.82 43.55
N CYS A 438 14.93 -10.78 42.82
CA CYS A 438 14.72 -10.84 41.37
C CYS A 438 15.90 -10.23 40.58
N PRO A 439 16.20 -10.75 39.36
CA PRO A 439 17.38 -10.35 38.57
C PRO A 439 17.38 -8.91 38.04
#